data_AF-A0A843HJU9-F1
#
_entry.id   AF-A0A843HJU9-F1
#
_cell.length_a   1.000
_cell.length_b   1.000
_cell.length_c   1.000
_cell.angle_alpha   90.00
_cell.angle_beta   90.00
_cell.angle_gamma   90.00
#
_symmetry.space_group_name_H-M   'P 1'
#
loop_
_entity.id
_entity.type
_entity.pdbx_description
1 polymer ?
#
loop_
_entity_poly.entity_id
_entity_poly.type
_entity_poly.pdbx_seq_one_letter_code
_entity_poly.pdbx_strand_id
1 'polypeptide(L)' 'MSGTLEGGRKAAIMNKKLHGEDFYKRIGKMGGSVSGIEKGFALNHKLARIAGAMGGRISKRKAKK' A
#
# COMPACT_ATOMS: atom_id res chain seq x y z
N MET A 1 -12.83 17.26 10.60
CA MET A 1 -11.49 17.88 10.56
C MET A 1 -10.63 17.20 9.51
N SER A 2 -9.79 17.95 8.81
CA SER A 2 -8.71 17.39 8.00
C SER A 2 -7.76 16.59 8.90
N GLY A 3 -7.20 15.49 8.38
CA GLY A 3 -6.25 14.66 9.13
C GLY A 3 -6.86 13.72 10.18
N THR A 4 -8.16 13.78 10.48
CA THR A 4 -8.81 12.79 11.35
C THR A 4 -9.27 11.56 10.59
N LEU A 5 -9.41 10.45 11.30
CA LEU A 5 -9.88 9.18 10.72
C LEU A 5 -11.26 9.31 10.07
N GLU A 6 -12.17 10.05 10.70
CA GLU A 6 -13.50 10.35 10.15
C GLU A 6 -13.42 11.22 8.89
N GLY A 7 -12.54 12.22 8.87
CA GLY A 7 -12.31 13.05 7.69
C GLY A 7 -11.79 12.22 6.51
N GLY A 8 -10.85 11.32 6.77
CA GLY A 8 -10.33 10.40 5.76
C GLY A 8 -11.40 9.47 5.17
N ARG A 9 -12.30 8.94 6.02
CA ARG A 9 -13.43 8.11 5.56
C ARG A 9 -14.38 8.89 4.65
N LYS A 10 -14.76 10.11 5.04
CA LYS A 10 -15.62 10.98 4.22
C LYS A 10 -14.97 11.31 2.87
N ALA A 11 -13.67 11.62 2.87
CA ALA A 11 -12.93 11.87 1.64
C ALA A 11 -12.87 10.64 0.72
N ALA A 12 -12.63 9.44 1.28
CA ALA A 12 -12.60 8.20 0.51
C ALA A 12 -13.96 7.90 -0.16
N ILE A 13 -15.07 8.17 0.53
CA ILE A 13 -16.43 8.03 -0.04
C ILE A 13 -16.62 9.00 -1.20
N MET A 14 -16.27 10.28 -1.00
CA MET A 14 -16.38 11.31 -2.04
C MET A 14 -15.54 10.96 -3.27
N ASN A 15 -14.30 10.54 -3.08
CA ASN A 15 -13.39 10.17 -4.18
C ASN A 15 -13.91 8.98 -4.99
N LYS A 16 -14.46 7.96 -4.32
CA LYS A 16 -15.09 6.82 -5.01
C LYS A 16 -16.34 7.25 -5.78
N LYS A 17 -17.14 8.17 -5.23
CA LYS A 17 -18.34 8.70 -5.90
C LYS A 17 -17.98 9.52 -7.14
N LEU A 18 -16.94 10.36 -7.06
CA LEU A 18 -16.51 11.24 -8.15
C LEU A 18 -15.73 10.54 -9.25
N HIS A 19 -14.88 9.56 -8.90
CA HIS A 19 -13.90 8.97 -9.82
C HIS A 19 -14.10 7.45 -10.05
N GLY A 20 -15.19 6.90 -9.51
CA GLY A 20 -15.54 5.48 -9.58
C GLY A 20 -14.91 4.64 -8.45
N GLU A 21 -15.49 3.46 -8.21
CA GLU A 21 -15.05 2.56 -7.15
C GLU A 21 -13.61 2.08 -7.33
N ASP A 22 -13.16 1.98 -8.59
CA ASP A 22 -11.82 1.55 -8.95
C ASP A 22 -10.75 2.65 -8.86
N PHE A 23 -11.11 3.87 -8.42
CA PHE A 23 -10.19 5.00 -8.31
C PHE A 23 -8.87 4.64 -7.62
N TYR A 24 -8.94 4.08 -6.41
CA TYR A 24 -7.75 3.69 -5.65
C TYR A 24 -7.00 2.51 -6.26
N LYS A 25 -7.71 1.57 -6.91
CA LYS A 25 -7.08 0.44 -7.61
C LYS A 25 -6.26 0.93 -8.81
N ARG A 26 -6.80 1.87 -9.59
CA ARG A 26 -6.13 2.46 -10.75
C ARG A 26 -4.88 3.23 -10.34
N ILE A 27 -4.98 4.09 -9.32
CA ILE A 27 -3.83 4.85 -8.80
C ILE A 27 -2.75 3.91 -8.26
N GLY A 28 -3.13 2.90 -7.48
CA GLY A 28 -2.18 1.90 -6.97
C GLY A 28 -1.48 1.12 -8.09
N LYS A 29 -2.20 0.73 -9.14
CA LYS A 29 -1.63 0.05 -10.32
C LYS A 29 -0.64 0.94 -11.05
N MET A 30 -0.99 2.19 -11.32
CA MET A 30 -0.11 3.15 -11.99
C MET A 30 1.16 3.37 -11.15
N GLY A 31 1.02 3.65 -9.86
CA GLY A 31 2.15 3.82 -8.95
C GLY A 31 3.04 2.59 -8.83
N GLY A 32 2.47 1.39 -8.85
CA GLY A 32 3.22 0.13 -8.84
C GLY A 32 3.93 -0.17 -10.15
N SER A 33 3.34 0.20 -11.29
CA SER A 33 3.88 -0.08 -12.63
C SER A 33 5.14 0.73 -12.99
N VAL A 34 5.35 1.89 -12.34
CA VAL A 34 6.56 2.69 -12.55
C VAL A 34 7.78 1.86 -12.16
N SER A 35 8.59 1.51 -13.15
CA SER A 35 9.79 0.67 -13.01
C SER A 35 11.05 1.52 -13.26
N GLY A 36 12.20 1.11 -12.74
CA GLY A 36 13.47 1.82 -12.94
C GLY A 36 13.71 3.03 -12.01
N ILE A 37 12.81 3.29 -11.06
CA ILE A 37 13.02 4.25 -9.97
C ILE A 37 13.07 3.47 -8.66
N GLU A 38 14.16 3.61 -7.92
CA GLU A 38 14.26 3.08 -6.57
C GLU A 38 13.27 3.81 -5.66
N LYS A 39 12.27 3.08 -5.16
CA LYS A 39 11.21 3.60 -4.28
C LYS A 39 10.84 2.57 -3.23
N GLY A 40 10.32 3.03 -2.09
CA GLY A 40 9.89 2.15 -0.99
C GLY A 40 11.01 1.22 -0.52
N PHE A 41 10.75 -0.08 -0.47
CA PHE A 41 11.71 -1.10 -0.02
C PHE A 41 12.91 -1.30 -0.97
N ALA A 42 12.85 -0.82 -2.22
CA ALA A 42 13.99 -0.90 -3.14
C ALA A 42 15.11 0.10 -2.79
N LEU A 43 14.80 1.22 -2.13
CA LEU A 43 15.80 2.23 -1.72
C LEU A 43 16.79 1.72 -0.67
N ASN A 44 16.40 0.71 0.11
CA ASN A 44 17.26 0.13 1.12
C ASN A 44 17.02 -1.39 1.22
N HIS A 45 17.77 -2.13 0.42
CA HIS A 45 17.70 -3.59 0.37
C HIS A 45 17.95 -4.25 1.74
N LYS A 46 18.83 -3.68 2.57
CA LYS A 46 19.11 -4.22 3.91
C LYS A 46 17.87 -4.13 4.81
N LEU A 47 17.21 -2.97 4.83
CA LEU A 47 15.99 -2.76 5.61
C LEU A 47 14.85 -3.66 5.12
N ALA A 48 14.68 -3.78 3.80
CA ALA A 48 13.67 -4.65 3.20
C ALA A 48 13.83 -6.11 3.63
N ARG A 49 15.08 -6.62 3.62
CA ARG A 49 15.40 -7.97 4.06
C ARG A 49 15.05 -8.20 5.53
N ILE A 50 15.41 -7.26 6.40
CA ILE A 50 15.14 -7.36 7.85
C ILE A 50 13.63 -7.37 8.10
N ALA A 51 12.90 -6.42 7.50
CA ALA A 51 11.45 -6.30 7.66
C ALA A 51 10.72 -7.56 7.15
N GLY A 52 11.13 -8.09 5.98
CA GLY A 52 10.59 -9.33 5.43
C GLY A 52 10.82 -10.54 6.34
N ALA A 53 12.03 -10.69 6.88
CA ALA A 53 12.36 -11.78 7.80
C ALA A 53 11.56 -11.70 9.11
N MET A 54 11.39 -10.49 9.67
CA MET A 54 10.55 -10.29 10.87
C MET A 54 9.08 -10.65 10.59
N GLY A 55 8.52 -10.15 9.49
CA GLY A 55 7.14 -10.45 9.10
C GLY A 55 6.91 -11.94 8.86
N GLY A 56 7.88 -12.63 8.25
CA GLY A 56 7.85 -14.08 8.06
C GLY A 56 7.86 -14.85 9.38
N ARG A 57 8.72 -14.47 10.33
CA ARG A 57 8.81 -15.12 11.65
C ARG A 57 7.55 -14.90 12.51
N ILE A 58 6.96 -13.71 12.46
CA ILE A 58 5.74 -13.38 13.22
C ILE A 58 4.50 -14.02 12.58
N SER A 59 4.52 -14.24 11.26
CA SER A 59 3.37 -14.75 10.53
C SER A 59 2.95 -16.14 11.02
N LYS A 60 1.71 -16.24 11.50
CA LYS A 60 1.03 -17.50 11.83
C LYS A 60 0.39 -18.19 10.61
N ARG A 61 0.48 -17.58 9.42
CA ARG A 61 -0.08 -18.15 8.19
C ARG A 61 0.76 -19.33 7.74
N LYS A 62 0.13 -20.50 7.56
CA LYS A 62 0.77 -21.67 6.96
C LYS A 62 1.10 -21.36 5.50
N ALA A 63 2.30 -21.71 5.06
CA ALA A 63 2.63 -21.66 3.63
C ALA A 63 1.64 -22.53 2.86
N LYS A 64 1.04 -21.97 1.81
CA LYS A 64 0.16 -22.74 0.93
C LYS A 64 1.07 -23.66 0.11
N LYS A 65 0.86 -24.97 0.24
CA LYS A 65 1.61 -26.00 -0.47
C LYS A 65 1.19 -26.06 -1.93
#